data_AF-A0A1B8J8K2-F1
#
_entry.id   AF-A0A1B8J8K2-F1
#
_cell.length_a   1.000
_cell.length_b   1.000
_cell.length_c   1.000
_cell.angle_alpha   90.00
_cell.angle_beta   90.00
_cell.angle_gamma   90.00
#
_symmetry.space_group_name_H-M   'P 1'
#
loop_
_entity.id
_entity.type
_entity.pdbx_description
1 polymer ?
#
loop_
_entity_poly.entity_id
_entity_poly.type
_entity_poly.pdbx_seq_one_letter_code
_entity_poly.pdbx_strand_id
1 'polypeptide(L)'
;MNRFQSNIDTKNTAKSNMQGFCQAGVQASAKKTSISSIAARVVLGASVATCAWLNALEFGQMGNISAGMGGAGVALKNSQWAIYYNPALLAVNKKSGFAYSFGVGYKETNLTRATSIDMDNLESMPDKIDGLFKNPTTRTTRAVRAPGARATDLGVSGVFGDVLGNMGSAGGIKTDDDLKKYLEEVGNKSGIVVDTNKTPDQIMQDIQNDPKGDAALESIKKDMQDAIVKTEQNDPNADLGFLGAIVGGLTTENLGGLLEAVGKGGSVELKDLLKSGITLSTGSDASLNRFIQDVETINAIINNNDLSVVSQNGLVMNFGSKKKRGTISFAIMPSAFASMNARIDSTHNKIIIDTGSGDYAEVGIGDGRIVIGASDKAGFDSGSIMSDQAKHELRASSVAIAEVPIGYGHLFETKIGNFAVGLAGKYIFGTGYMIEKQTGFSGMSDITNSLMPKQSDIFMTHTFGLDVGFLYSPRGLSSFNIGLVAKNLNAPKIKTNTRNVVLNTQVRAGLSYSMWKERVTIAADVDLLPNDTLSLSRPKSQMIGGGVLVDFKYVDFRLGSMYDFRNNGDEGMILTAGLNILGFLDVAVQSNLHLSSQYEGISVPSYLNIKVGGGFSW
;
A
#
# COMPACT_ATOMS: atom_id res chain seq x y z
N MET A 1 4.69 3.89 -63.21
CA MET A 1 5.64 2.76 -63.29
C MET A 1 7.05 3.33 -63.30
N ASN A 2 7.97 2.73 -62.53
CA ASN A 2 9.35 3.17 -62.25
C ASN A 2 9.53 4.21 -61.12
N ARG A 3 9.32 3.77 -59.88
CA ARG A 3 10.09 4.15 -58.67
C ARG A 3 9.55 3.37 -57.47
N PHE A 4 9.80 2.07 -57.45
CA PHE A 4 9.48 1.18 -56.32
C PHE A 4 10.37 -0.06 -56.34
N GLN A 5 11.69 0.09 -56.54
CA GLN A 5 12.61 -1.05 -56.47
C GLN A 5 14.08 -0.66 -56.29
N SER A 6 14.44 0.07 -55.23
CA SER A 6 15.77 -0.08 -54.62
C SER A 6 15.76 0.54 -53.21
N ASN A 7 16.51 -0.10 -52.30
CA ASN A 7 16.63 0.15 -50.86
C ASN A 7 15.73 -0.68 -49.94
N ILE A 8 15.57 -1.95 -50.33
CA ILE A 8 15.69 -3.07 -49.40
C ILE A 8 17.19 -3.28 -49.21
N ASP A 9 17.82 -2.66 -48.20
CA ASP A 9 19.12 -3.07 -47.63
C ASP A 9 19.61 -2.24 -46.42
N THR A 10 18.80 -1.35 -45.86
CA THR A 10 19.13 -0.63 -44.62
C THR A 10 18.34 -1.10 -43.39
N LYS A 11 17.62 -2.23 -43.47
CA LYS A 11 16.81 -2.77 -42.35
C LYS A 11 17.47 -3.88 -41.52
N ASN A 12 18.71 -4.29 -41.82
CA ASN A 12 19.36 -5.40 -41.10
C ASN A 12 20.50 -5.02 -40.15
N THR A 13 20.87 -3.73 -40.04
CA THR A 13 21.96 -3.30 -39.14
C THR A 13 21.50 -2.45 -37.94
N ALA A 14 20.22 -2.05 -37.90
CA ALA A 14 19.63 -1.37 -36.74
C ALA A 14 18.87 -2.33 -35.79
N LYS A 15 18.63 -3.59 -36.21
CA LYS A 15 18.01 -4.63 -35.37
C LYS A 15 19.00 -5.34 -34.45
N SER A 16 20.30 -5.33 -34.74
CA SER A 16 21.32 -6.00 -33.90
C SER A 16 21.80 -5.17 -32.71
N ASN A 17 21.68 -3.83 -32.77
CA ASN A 17 22.21 -2.96 -31.70
C ASN A 17 21.15 -2.46 -30.71
N MET A 18 19.87 -2.77 -30.91
CA MET A 18 18.79 -2.56 -29.91
C MET A 18 18.36 -3.85 -29.20
N GLN A 19 18.81 -5.01 -29.67
CA GLN A 19 18.63 -6.30 -28.96
C GLN A 19 19.78 -6.57 -27.98
N GLY A 20 20.95 -5.96 -28.18
CA GLY A 20 22.13 -6.12 -27.30
C GLY A 20 22.05 -5.42 -25.95
N PHE A 21 21.20 -4.40 -25.77
CA PHE A 21 21.11 -3.65 -24.51
C PHE A 21 20.00 -4.12 -23.55
N CYS A 22 19.04 -4.93 -24.03
CA CYS A 22 18.00 -5.54 -23.17
C CYS A 22 18.23 -7.02 -22.87
N GLN A 23 19.18 -7.70 -23.52
CA GLN A 23 19.51 -9.11 -23.25
C GLN A 23 20.76 -9.32 -22.38
N ALA A 24 21.61 -8.30 -22.18
CA ALA A 24 22.82 -8.46 -21.36
C ALA A 24 22.56 -8.50 -19.83
N GLY A 25 21.36 -8.13 -19.37
CA GLY A 25 21.01 -8.11 -17.94
C GLY A 25 20.28 -9.36 -17.41
N VAL A 26 19.94 -10.33 -18.25
CA VAL A 26 19.01 -11.43 -17.89
C VAL A 26 19.66 -12.82 -17.91
N GLN A 27 20.86 -13.00 -18.46
CA GLN A 27 21.53 -14.31 -18.50
C GLN A 27 22.63 -14.52 -17.45
N ALA A 28 22.84 -13.58 -16.53
CA ALA A 28 23.80 -13.74 -15.43
C ALA A 28 23.13 -13.56 -14.05
N SER A 29 21.99 -14.20 -13.80
CA SER A 29 21.48 -14.35 -12.44
C SER A 29 20.57 -15.57 -12.31
N ALA A 30 21.16 -16.75 -12.49
CA ALA A 30 20.57 -18.02 -12.05
C ALA A 30 21.10 -18.45 -10.66
N LYS A 31 21.76 -17.53 -9.94
CA LYS A 31 22.28 -17.75 -8.58
C LYS A 31 22.31 -16.40 -7.86
N LYS A 32 21.69 -16.36 -6.67
CA LYS A 32 21.42 -15.20 -5.78
C LYS A 32 20.24 -14.32 -6.20
N THR A 33 19.07 -14.69 -5.69
CA THR A 33 17.93 -13.79 -5.50
C THR A 33 18.27 -12.86 -4.32
N SER A 34 18.57 -11.58 -4.57
CA SER A 34 18.76 -10.58 -3.51
C SER A 34 17.44 -9.93 -3.11
N ILE A 35 17.37 -9.46 -1.85
CA ILE A 35 16.20 -8.85 -1.20
C ILE A 35 15.67 -7.62 -1.96
N SER A 36 16.52 -6.88 -2.68
CA SER A 36 16.13 -5.72 -3.49
C SER A 36 15.35 -6.03 -4.76
N SER A 37 15.67 -7.14 -5.42
CA SER A 37 14.93 -7.58 -6.61
C SER A 37 13.50 -8.00 -6.26
N ILE A 38 13.25 -8.29 -4.99
CA ILE A 38 11.97 -8.72 -4.43
C ILE A 38 11.06 -7.52 -4.19
N ALA A 39 11.53 -6.41 -3.59
CA ALA A 39 10.69 -5.23 -3.38
C ALA A 39 10.14 -4.66 -4.71
N ALA A 40 10.97 -4.61 -5.76
CA ALA A 40 10.54 -4.18 -7.09
C ALA A 40 9.55 -5.16 -7.77
N ARG A 41 9.62 -6.45 -7.46
CA ARG A 41 8.73 -7.49 -8.01
C ARG A 41 7.46 -7.71 -7.17
N VAL A 42 7.52 -7.41 -5.87
CA VAL A 42 6.42 -7.43 -4.90
C VAL A 42 5.45 -6.28 -5.13
N VAL A 43 5.97 -5.08 -5.44
CA VAL A 43 5.15 -3.93 -5.89
C VAL A 43 4.33 -4.26 -7.15
N LEU A 44 4.82 -5.19 -7.98
CA LEU A 44 4.16 -5.65 -9.20
C LEU A 44 3.29 -6.91 -9.01
N GLY A 45 3.24 -7.52 -7.81
CA GLY A 45 2.80 -8.91 -7.71
C GLY A 45 2.06 -9.40 -6.47
N ALA A 46 1.91 -8.63 -5.40
CA ALA A 46 1.54 -9.21 -4.11
C ALA A 46 0.05 -9.64 -3.96
N SER A 47 -0.64 -10.20 -4.98
CA SER A 47 -2.01 -9.75 -5.36
C SER A 47 -3.36 -10.51 -5.32
N VAL A 48 -3.71 -11.38 -4.37
CA VAL A 48 -5.08 -11.73 -3.87
C VAL A 48 -5.09 -13.16 -3.21
N ALA A 49 -6.02 -13.57 -2.34
CA ALA A 49 -6.87 -14.72 -2.64
C ALA A 49 -8.23 -14.54 -1.95
N THR A 50 -9.33 -14.45 -2.71
CA THR A 50 -10.59 -15.23 -2.57
C THR A 50 -11.74 -14.61 -3.38
N CYS A 51 -12.48 -15.50 -4.04
CA CYS A 51 -13.65 -15.30 -4.90
C CYS A 51 -14.93 -14.80 -4.22
N ALA A 52 -15.87 -14.35 -5.09
CA ALA A 52 -17.22 -13.82 -4.86
C ALA A 52 -17.18 -12.52 -4.03
N TRP A 53 -17.59 -11.35 -4.52
CA TRP A 53 -18.94 -10.93 -4.86
C TRP A 53 -18.93 -9.83 -5.95
N LEU A 54 -20.13 -9.55 -6.47
CA LEU A 54 -20.63 -8.44 -7.32
C LEU A 54 -19.71 -7.21 -7.50
N ASN A 55 -19.48 -6.80 -8.76
CA ASN A 55 -18.78 -5.54 -9.06
C ASN A 55 -19.78 -4.44 -9.41
N ALA A 56 -20.00 -3.44 -8.56
CA ALA A 56 -20.56 -2.14 -8.94
C ALA A 56 -19.46 -1.08 -8.92
N LEU A 57 -19.77 0.10 -9.42
CA LEU A 57 -18.87 1.25 -9.39
C LEU A 57 -19.30 2.18 -8.26
N GLU A 58 -18.32 2.87 -7.66
CA GLU A 58 -18.58 3.91 -6.65
C GLU A 58 -19.56 4.95 -7.20
N PHE A 59 -20.29 5.64 -6.31
CA PHE A 59 -21.06 6.80 -6.72
C PHE A 59 -20.09 7.91 -7.12
N GLY A 60 -19.79 7.98 -8.40
CA GLY A 60 -18.83 8.94 -8.90
C GLY A 60 -19.33 10.37 -8.85
N GLN A 61 -18.46 11.30 -9.21
CA GLN A 61 -18.74 12.73 -9.13
C GLN A 61 -18.64 13.34 -10.51
N MET A 62 -19.77 13.76 -11.06
CA MET A 62 -19.81 14.51 -12.30
C MET A 62 -19.90 16.01 -12.02
N GLY A 63 -19.26 16.81 -12.87
CA GLY A 63 -19.25 18.25 -12.69
C GLY A 63 -18.33 18.73 -11.57
N ASN A 64 -17.90 19.97 -11.72
CA ASN A 64 -16.90 20.55 -10.84
C ASN A 64 -17.52 21.14 -9.56
N ILE A 65 -18.76 21.64 -9.61
CA ILE A 65 -19.43 22.23 -8.44
C ILE A 65 -19.52 21.23 -7.30
N SER A 66 -20.13 20.08 -7.54
CA SER A 66 -20.25 19.02 -6.54
C SER A 66 -18.88 18.48 -6.11
N ALA A 67 -17.94 18.35 -7.04
CA ALA A 67 -16.58 17.94 -6.71
C ALA A 67 -15.88 18.91 -5.75
N GLY A 68 -16.09 20.23 -5.87
CA GLY A 68 -15.56 21.23 -4.94
C GLY A 68 -16.32 21.34 -3.61
N MET A 69 -17.49 20.70 -3.50
CA MET A 69 -18.37 20.73 -2.32
C MET A 69 -18.48 19.35 -1.63
N GLY A 70 -17.39 18.58 -1.57
CA GLY A 70 -17.40 17.27 -0.92
C GLY A 70 -18.30 16.23 -1.59
N GLY A 71 -18.53 16.34 -2.90
CA GLY A 71 -19.41 15.45 -3.66
C GLY A 71 -20.91 15.74 -3.51
N ALA A 72 -21.29 16.80 -2.81
CA ALA A 72 -22.70 17.14 -2.59
C ALA A 72 -23.37 17.71 -3.85
N GLY A 73 -24.53 17.18 -4.20
CA GLY A 73 -25.28 17.55 -5.40
C GLY A 73 -26.74 17.10 -5.44
N VAL A 74 -27.17 16.18 -4.58
CA VAL A 74 -28.51 15.56 -4.62
C VAL A 74 -29.64 16.55 -4.35
N ALA A 75 -29.38 17.58 -3.54
CA ALA A 75 -30.35 18.63 -3.22
C ALA A 75 -30.01 20.00 -3.83
N LEU A 76 -28.97 20.09 -4.67
CA LEU A 76 -28.46 21.35 -5.19
C LEU A 76 -29.28 21.85 -6.41
N LYS A 77 -30.23 22.77 -6.16
CA LYS A 77 -31.16 23.31 -7.18
C LYS A 77 -30.48 23.88 -8.42
N ASN A 78 -29.36 24.60 -8.25
CA ASN A 78 -28.66 25.29 -9.33
C ASN A 78 -27.49 24.47 -9.89
N SER A 79 -27.75 23.20 -10.20
CA SER A 79 -26.77 22.35 -10.85
C SER A 79 -27.17 22.08 -12.31
N GLN A 80 -26.22 22.25 -13.23
CA GLN A 80 -26.37 21.77 -14.60
C GLN A 80 -26.33 20.24 -14.68
N TRP A 81 -25.78 19.58 -13.65
CA TRP A 81 -25.61 18.14 -13.55
C TRP A 81 -26.79 17.45 -12.85
N ALA A 82 -27.97 18.10 -12.86
CA ALA A 82 -29.21 17.59 -12.26
C ALA A 82 -29.56 16.17 -12.75
N ILE A 83 -29.46 15.90 -14.05
CA ILE A 83 -29.72 14.55 -14.61
C ILE A 83 -28.80 13.47 -14.01
N TYR A 84 -27.57 13.84 -13.63
CA TYR A 84 -26.66 12.94 -12.94
C TYR A 84 -27.02 12.83 -11.46
N TYR A 85 -27.03 13.91 -10.69
CA TYR A 85 -27.15 13.80 -9.23
C TYR A 85 -28.56 13.42 -8.76
N ASN A 86 -29.59 14.04 -9.33
CA ASN A 86 -30.98 13.80 -8.94
C ASN A 86 -31.93 14.34 -10.04
N PRO A 87 -32.54 13.47 -10.85
CA PRO A 87 -33.44 13.90 -11.93
C PRO A 87 -34.60 14.81 -11.48
N ALA A 88 -35.01 14.79 -10.20
CA ALA A 88 -36.03 15.72 -9.69
C ALA A 88 -35.57 17.19 -9.71
N LEU A 89 -34.27 17.45 -9.68
CA LEU A 89 -33.72 18.81 -9.79
C LEU A 89 -34.05 19.45 -11.15
N LEU A 90 -34.32 18.65 -12.19
CA LEU A 90 -34.79 19.14 -13.49
C LEU A 90 -36.18 19.80 -13.42
N ALA A 91 -36.97 19.52 -12.38
CA ALA A 91 -38.26 20.17 -12.18
C ALA A 91 -38.12 21.64 -11.71
N VAL A 92 -37.02 21.94 -11.01
CA VAL A 92 -36.78 23.23 -10.36
C VAL A 92 -35.76 24.09 -11.11
N ASN A 93 -34.77 23.47 -11.77
CA ASN A 93 -33.85 24.18 -12.66
C ASN A 93 -34.52 24.39 -14.03
N LYS A 94 -35.03 25.60 -14.27
CA LYS A 94 -35.77 25.97 -15.49
C LYS A 94 -34.91 26.59 -16.59
N LYS A 95 -33.62 26.80 -16.34
CA LYS A 95 -32.71 27.43 -17.33
C LYS A 95 -32.31 26.40 -18.38
N SER A 96 -32.18 26.86 -19.62
CA SER A 96 -31.44 26.08 -20.60
C SER A 96 -29.95 26.22 -20.31
N GLY A 97 -29.17 25.22 -20.67
CA GLY A 97 -27.75 25.28 -20.38
C GLY A 97 -26.94 24.16 -20.98
N PHE A 98 -25.65 24.39 -21.05
CA PHE A 98 -24.66 23.41 -21.45
C PHE A 98 -23.58 23.35 -20.37
N ALA A 99 -23.11 22.15 -20.04
CA ALA A 99 -22.00 21.95 -19.12
C ALA A 99 -21.07 20.86 -19.63
N TYR A 100 -19.80 21.00 -19.31
CA TYR A 100 -18.77 20.01 -19.58
C TYR A 100 -17.89 19.84 -18.35
N SER A 101 -17.39 18.63 -18.13
CA SER A 101 -16.47 18.34 -17.03
C SER A 101 -15.61 17.16 -17.44
N PHE A 102 -14.31 17.29 -17.24
CA PHE A 102 -13.32 16.26 -17.51
C PHE A 102 -12.50 16.06 -16.26
N GLY A 103 -12.28 14.82 -15.87
CA GLY A 103 -11.66 14.52 -14.59
C GLY A 103 -10.87 13.24 -14.60
N VAL A 104 -9.80 13.25 -13.82
CA VAL A 104 -9.03 12.07 -13.46
C VAL A 104 -8.74 12.12 -11.97
N GLY A 105 -8.85 10.98 -11.33
CA GLY A 105 -8.38 10.79 -9.98
C GLY A 105 -7.71 9.45 -9.83
N TYR A 106 -6.83 9.38 -8.84
CA TYR A 106 -6.27 8.13 -8.39
C TYR A 106 -6.44 8.03 -6.87
N LYS A 107 -6.36 6.80 -6.42
CA LYS A 107 -6.57 6.42 -5.04
C LYS A 107 -5.72 5.19 -4.78
N GLU A 108 -4.77 5.25 -3.84
CA GLU A 108 -3.85 4.16 -3.54
C GLU A 108 -3.87 3.76 -2.07
N THR A 109 -3.31 2.59 -1.75
CA THR A 109 -3.10 2.10 -0.39
C THR A 109 -1.71 1.49 -0.31
N ASN A 110 -0.86 2.03 0.57
CA ASN A 110 0.52 1.62 0.85
C ASN A 110 1.52 1.60 -0.33
N LEU A 111 1.10 1.77 -1.58
CA LEU A 111 1.99 1.64 -2.74
C LEU A 111 3.00 2.78 -2.85
N THR A 112 2.58 3.99 -2.54
CA THR A 112 3.48 5.16 -2.55
C THR A 112 4.59 5.03 -1.51
N ARG A 113 4.35 4.31 -0.41
CA ARG A 113 5.38 4.04 0.60
C ARG A 113 6.52 3.18 0.05
N ALA A 114 6.31 2.45 -1.04
CA ALA A 114 7.36 1.67 -1.68
C ALA A 114 8.53 2.53 -2.19
N THR A 115 8.27 3.78 -2.60
CA THR A 115 9.33 4.70 -3.03
C THR A 115 10.22 5.15 -1.88
N SER A 116 9.71 5.03 -0.66
CA SER A 116 10.44 5.35 0.57
C SER A 116 11.21 4.17 1.15
N ILE A 117 11.35 3.05 0.44
CA ILE A 117 12.18 1.93 0.89
C ILE A 117 13.63 2.17 0.46
N ASP A 118 14.58 2.09 1.40
CA ASP A 118 16.00 2.16 1.09
C ASP A 118 16.53 0.78 0.65
N MET A 119 16.53 0.57 -0.68
CA MET A 119 16.99 -0.69 -1.25
C MET A 119 18.48 -0.95 -0.98
N ASP A 120 19.30 0.10 -0.96
CA ASP A 120 20.75 -0.04 -0.73
C ASP A 120 21.02 -0.49 0.72
N ASN A 121 20.31 0.08 1.68
CA ASN A 121 20.37 -0.36 3.08
C ASN A 121 19.82 -1.79 3.25
N LEU A 122 18.76 -2.15 2.52
CA LEU A 122 18.18 -3.50 2.56
C LEU A 122 19.11 -4.56 1.96
N GLU A 123 19.81 -4.25 0.86
CA GLU A 123 20.80 -5.14 0.23
C GLU A 123 22.06 -5.31 1.06
N SER A 124 22.52 -4.25 1.72
CA SER A 124 23.78 -4.27 2.49
C SER A 124 23.62 -4.84 3.89
N MET A 125 22.39 -4.96 4.41
CA MET A 125 22.15 -5.46 5.76
C MET A 125 22.69 -6.89 6.01
N PRO A 126 22.49 -7.88 5.11
CA PRO A 126 23.12 -9.19 5.25
C PRO A 126 24.65 -9.13 5.37
N ASP A 127 25.31 -8.28 4.58
CA ASP A 127 26.77 -8.12 4.62
C ASP A 127 27.23 -7.43 5.92
N LYS A 128 26.44 -6.48 6.46
CA LYS A 128 26.68 -5.89 7.78
C LYS A 128 26.58 -6.93 8.90
N ILE A 129 25.58 -7.81 8.84
CA ILE A 129 25.42 -8.93 9.79
C ILE A 129 26.57 -9.92 9.66
N ASP A 130 26.95 -10.30 8.44
CA ASP A 130 28.05 -11.23 8.17
C ASP A 130 29.40 -10.67 8.64
N GLY A 131 29.62 -9.36 8.45
CA GLY A 131 30.81 -8.63 8.89
C GLY A 131 30.99 -8.54 10.40
N LEU A 132 29.94 -8.78 11.21
CA LEU A 132 30.07 -8.87 12.66
C LEU A 132 30.91 -10.08 13.09
N PHE A 133 30.81 -11.18 12.35
CA PHE A 133 31.38 -12.48 12.71
C PHE A 133 32.55 -12.90 11.80
N LYS A 134 32.73 -12.23 10.65
CA LYS A 134 33.82 -12.48 9.70
C LYS A 134 34.86 -11.36 9.67
N ASN A 135 36.12 -11.76 9.57
CA ASN A 135 37.25 -10.86 9.52
C ASN A 135 37.32 -10.10 8.16
N PRO A 136 37.59 -8.79 8.11
CA PRO A 136 38.33 -8.24 6.98
C PRO A 136 39.71 -8.92 6.98
N THR A 137 40.17 -9.33 5.83
CA THR A 137 41.32 -10.22 5.55
C THR A 137 42.71 -9.81 6.10
N THR A 138 42.83 -9.01 7.17
CA THR A 138 44.10 -8.40 7.60
C THR A 138 44.36 -8.25 9.10
N ARG A 139 43.53 -8.77 10.01
CA ARG A 139 43.89 -8.85 11.44
C ARG A 139 44.04 -10.30 11.91
N THR A 140 45.14 -10.93 11.50
CA THR A 140 45.65 -12.13 12.17
C THR A 140 46.30 -11.72 13.49
N THR A 141 45.53 -11.60 14.56
CA THR A 141 46.08 -11.77 15.91
C THR A 141 46.34 -13.26 16.10
N ARG A 142 47.39 -13.78 15.43
CA ARG A 142 47.97 -15.06 15.80
C ARG A 142 48.35 -14.95 17.27
N ALA A 143 47.59 -15.60 18.15
CA ALA A 143 48.02 -15.86 19.51
C ALA A 143 49.39 -16.54 19.43
N VAL A 144 50.44 -15.85 19.88
CA VAL A 144 51.77 -16.42 20.01
C VAL A 144 51.66 -17.49 21.10
N ARG A 145 51.66 -18.76 20.70
CA ARG A 145 51.58 -19.90 21.62
C ARG A 145 52.86 -20.03 22.45
N ALA A 146 52.72 -20.12 23.76
CA ALA A 146 53.75 -20.74 24.60
C ALA A 146 53.78 -22.27 24.32
N PRO A 147 54.96 -22.92 24.30
CA PRO A 147 55.03 -24.36 24.06
C PRO A 147 54.38 -25.13 25.22
N GLY A 148 53.27 -25.84 24.95
CA GLY A 148 52.65 -26.76 25.92
C GLY A 148 51.17 -26.52 26.28
N ALA A 149 50.53 -25.44 25.80
CA ALA A 149 49.11 -25.19 26.09
C ALA A 149 48.17 -25.97 25.14
N ARG A 150 47.18 -26.67 25.73
CA ARG A 150 46.10 -27.42 25.05
C ARG A 150 44.87 -26.56 24.72
N ALA A 151 44.93 -25.24 24.83
CA ALA A 151 43.79 -24.36 24.63
C ALA A 151 43.43 -24.20 23.14
N THR A 152 42.15 -24.41 22.81
CA THR A 152 41.57 -24.16 21.48
C THR A 152 41.21 -22.69 21.32
N ASP A 153 41.38 -22.18 20.11
CA ASP A 153 40.89 -20.85 19.71
C ASP A 153 39.36 -20.91 19.57
N LEU A 154 38.66 -19.88 20.05
CA LEU A 154 37.19 -19.82 20.06
C LEU A 154 36.59 -19.80 18.65
N GLY A 155 37.40 -19.53 17.62
CA GLY A 155 36.96 -19.54 16.22
C GLY A 155 36.03 -18.37 15.87
N VAL A 156 35.91 -17.38 16.74
CA VAL A 156 35.15 -16.14 16.56
C VAL A 156 36.10 -15.03 16.12
N SER A 157 35.76 -14.32 15.04
CA SER A 157 36.58 -13.25 14.46
C SER A 157 35.74 -12.01 14.15
N GLY A 158 36.38 -10.96 13.62
CA GLY A 158 35.71 -9.69 13.31
C GLY A 158 35.36 -8.91 14.57
N VAL A 159 34.40 -8.01 14.43
CA VAL A 159 33.95 -7.08 15.47
C VAL A 159 33.48 -7.82 16.73
N PHE A 160 32.74 -8.92 16.59
CA PHE A 160 32.28 -9.69 17.74
C PHE A 160 33.45 -10.35 18.49
N GLY A 161 34.48 -10.80 17.77
CA GLY A 161 35.72 -11.31 18.38
C GLY A 161 36.49 -10.24 19.15
N ASP A 162 36.54 -9.00 18.64
CA ASP A 162 37.17 -7.86 19.33
C ASP A 162 36.43 -7.51 20.63
N VAL A 163 35.09 -7.61 20.62
CA VAL A 163 34.25 -7.42 21.82
C VAL A 163 34.52 -8.52 22.85
N LEU A 164 34.52 -9.80 22.45
CA LEU A 164 34.89 -10.91 23.36
C LEU A 164 36.30 -10.71 23.95
N GLY A 165 37.25 -10.25 23.13
CA GLY A 165 38.60 -9.90 23.57
C GLY A 165 38.67 -8.73 24.55
N ASN A 166 37.60 -7.96 24.71
CA ASN A 166 37.47 -6.88 25.70
C ASN A 166 36.58 -7.24 26.90
N MET A 167 35.85 -8.36 26.86
CA MET A 167 35.05 -8.92 27.94
C MET A 167 35.89 -9.71 28.95
N GLY A 168 35.38 -9.82 30.19
CA GLY A 168 36.00 -10.62 31.25
C GLY A 168 37.24 -10.01 31.92
N SER A 169 37.91 -10.81 32.75
CA SER A 169 39.08 -10.42 33.55
C SER A 169 40.35 -10.17 32.70
N ALA A 170 41.38 -9.56 33.29
CA ALA A 170 42.56 -8.99 32.61
C ALA A 170 43.20 -9.92 31.56
N GLY A 171 42.92 -9.65 30.28
CA GLY A 171 43.45 -10.43 29.15
C GLY A 171 42.43 -10.66 28.02
N GLY A 172 41.13 -10.58 28.32
CA GLY A 172 40.04 -10.79 27.36
C GLY A 172 39.69 -12.26 27.15
N ILE A 173 38.49 -12.54 26.62
CA ILE A 173 38.08 -13.89 26.25
C ILE A 173 38.63 -14.22 24.86
N LYS A 174 39.67 -15.07 24.78
CA LYS A 174 40.36 -15.43 23.52
C LYS A 174 40.42 -16.93 23.26
N THR A 175 40.29 -17.74 24.29
CA THR A 175 40.38 -19.19 24.22
C THR A 175 39.24 -19.83 25.01
N ASP A 176 38.99 -21.13 24.77
CA ASP A 176 38.00 -21.90 25.54
C ASP A 176 38.27 -21.84 27.05
N ASP A 177 39.55 -21.81 27.46
CA ASP A 177 39.96 -21.69 28.87
C ASP A 177 39.62 -20.32 29.46
N ASP A 178 39.73 -19.24 28.67
CA ASP A 178 39.35 -17.89 29.10
C ASP A 178 37.83 -17.76 29.22
N LEU A 179 37.08 -18.32 28.25
CA LEU A 179 35.63 -18.36 28.30
C LEU A 179 35.15 -19.15 29.52
N LYS A 180 35.76 -20.30 29.80
CA LYS A 180 35.46 -21.14 30.95
C LYS A 180 35.65 -20.43 32.29
N LYS A 181 36.78 -19.72 32.45
CA LYS A 181 37.04 -18.90 33.65
C LYS A 181 36.01 -17.78 33.79
N TYR A 182 35.66 -17.12 32.69
CA TYR A 182 34.65 -16.08 32.70
C TYR A 182 33.28 -16.62 33.12
N LEU A 183 32.83 -17.74 32.56
CA LEU A 183 31.56 -18.38 32.93
C LEU A 183 31.55 -18.84 34.40
N GLU A 184 32.68 -19.34 34.90
CA GLU A 184 32.85 -19.66 36.33
C GLU A 184 32.72 -18.41 37.21
N GLU A 185 33.37 -17.30 36.86
CA GLU A 185 33.28 -16.04 37.61
C GLU A 185 31.84 -15.51 37.66
N VAL A 186 31.14 -15.50 36.52
CA VAL A 186 29.75 -15.04 36.44
C VAL A 186 28.83 -15.98 37.21
N GLY A 187 28.94 -17.30 37.00
CA GLY A 187 28.11 -18.30 37.68
C GLY A 187 28.24 -18.17 39.20
N ASN A 188 29.47 -18.08 39.71
CA ASN A 188 29.73 -17.92 41.14
C ASN A 188 29.17 -16.59 41.69
N LYS A 189 29.30 -15.48 40.95
CA LYS A 189 28.71 -14.18 41.34
C LYS A 189 27.18 -14.24 41.42
N SER A 190 26.55 -15.02 40.56
CA SER A 190 25.10 -15.27 40.57
C SER A 190 24.66 -16.37 41.55
N GLY A 191 25.62 -16.98 42.27
CA GLY A 191 25.35 -18.02 43.25
C GLY A 191 24.96 -19.37 42.64
N ILE A 192 25.50 -19.68 41.46
CA ILE A 192 25.46 -20.96 40.74
C ILE A 192 26.82 -21.66 40.96
N VAL A 193 26.80 -22.95 41.28
CA VAL A 193 28.03 -23.74 41.44
C VAL A 193 28.45 -24.27 40.08
N VAL A 194 29.58 -23.80 39.55
CA VAL A 194 30.10 -24.18 38.23
C VAL A 194 31.09 -25.34 38.34
N ASP A 195 30.85 -26.43 37.60
CA ASP A 195 31.81 -27.54 37.48
C ASP A 195 32.85 -27.25 36.40
N THR A 196 34.05 -26.87 36.83
CA THR A 196 35.19 -26.55 35.96
C THR A 196 35.83 -27.77 35.30
N ASN A 197 35.26 -28.97 35.39
CA ASN A 197 35.67 -30.10 34.55
C ASN A 197 34.91 -30.16 33.22
N LYS A 198 33.78 -29.45 33.12
CA LYS A 198 32.94 -29.40 31.92
C LYS A 198 33.50 -28.47 30.84
N THR A 199 33.07 -28.66 29.60
CA THR A 199 33.39 -27.75 28.48
C THR A 199 32.60 -26.44 28.59
N PRO A 200 33.01 -25.34 27.93
CA PRO A 200 32.32 -24.06 28.05
C PRO A 200 30.82 -24.11 27.68
N ASP A 201 30.45 -24.87 26.66
CA ASP A 201 29.05 -25.11 26.26
C ASP A 201 28.26 -25.87 27.33
N GLN A 202 28.85 -26.89 27.97
CA GLN A 202 28.23 -27.63 29.06
C GLN A 202 28.04 -26.75 30.32
N ILE A 203 28.99 -25.86 30.61
CA ILE A 203 28.86 -24.88 31.70
C ILE A 203 27.75 -23.88 31.39
N MET A 204 27.65 -23.42 30.14
CA MET A 204 26.56 -22.54 29.71
C MET A 204 25.19 -23.23 29.85
N GLN A 205 25.08 -24.50 29.45
CA GLN A 205 23.86 -25.28 29.65
C GLN A 205 23.49 -25.43 31.14
N ASP A 206 24.48 -25.66 32.02
CA ASP A 206 24.23 -25.69 33.47
C ASP A 206 23.70 -24.34 33.97
N ILE A 207 24.29 -23.23 33.53
CA ILE A 207 23.84 -21.87 33.88
C ILE A 207 22.42 -21.64 33.39
N GLN A 208 22.09 -21.98 32.14
CA GLN A 208 20.75 -21.82 31.58
C GLN A 208 19.66 -22.63 32.32
N ASN A 209 20.02 -23.82 32.81
CA ASN A 209 19.08 -24.70 33.50
C ASN A 209 18.96 -24.43 35.01
N ASP A 210 19.81 -23.57 35.58
CA ASP A 210 19.73 -23.18 36.99
C ASP A 210 18.61 -22.13 37.21
N PRO A 211 17.84 -22.20 38.31
CA PRO A 211 16.84 -21.17 38.64
C PRO A 211 17.39 -19.73 38.74
N LYS A 212 18.70 -19.54 38.89
CA LYS A 212 19.37 -18.24 38.90
C LYS A 212 20.08 -17.91 37.58
N GLY A 213 19.92 -18.75 36.56
CA GLY A 213 20.54 -18.63 35.25
C GLY A 213 20.28 -17.29 34.57
N ASP A 214 19.04 -16.80 34.64
CA ASP A 214 18.66 -15.51 34.07
C ASP A 214 19.49 -14.34 34.63
N ALA A 215 19.80 -14.35 35.93
CA ALA A 215 20.61 -13.31 36.55
C ALA A 215 22.08 -13.35 36.08
N ALA A 216 22.62 -14.56 35.86
CA ALA A 216 23.94 -14.75 35.25
C ALA A 216 23.96 -14.26 33.79
N LEU A 217 22.93 -14.60 33.01
CA LEU A 217 22.81 -14.19 31.61
C LEU A 217 22.65 -12.68 31.45
N GLU A 218 21.86 -12.02 32.31
CA GLU A 218 21.78 -10.55 32.34
C GLU A 218 23.11 -9.89 32.72
N SER A 219 23.91 -10.50 33.61
CA SER A 219 25.27 -10.04 33.89
C SER A 219 26.17 -10.14 32.66
N ILE A 220 26.08 -11.25 31.90
CA ILE A 220 26.86 -11.42 30.67
C ILE A 220 26.44 -10.42 29.61
N LYS A 221 25.13 -10.17 29.47
CA LYS A 221 24.58 -9.15 28.58
C LYS A 221 25.19 -7.78 28.88
N LYS A 222 25.23 -7.40 30.15
CA LYS A 222 25.81 -6.14 30.61
C LYS A 222 27.31 -6.06 30.32
N ASP A 223 28.07 -7.11 30.65
CA ASP A 223 29.51 -7.16 30.38
C ASP A 223 29.80 -7.03 28.87
N MET A 224 28.94 -7.61 28.02
CA MET A 224 29.05 -7.49 26.58
C MET A 224 28.76 -6.06 26.09
N GLN A 225 27.77 -5.38 26.66
CA GLN A 225 27.50 -3.97 26.39
C GLN A 225 28.68 -3.07 26.80
N ASP A 226 29.25 -3.31 27.99
CA ASP A 226 30.42 -2.57 28.47
C ASP A 226 31.65 -2.83 27.60
N ALA A 227 31.84 -4.06 27.12
CA ALA A 227 32.91 -4.41 26.21
C ALA A 227 32.74 -3.80 24.81
N ILE A 228 31.50 -3.63 24.33
CA ILE A 228 31.20 -2.89 23.10
C ILE A 228 31.69 -1.44 23.23
N VAL A 229 31.30 -0.76 24.32
CA VAL A 229 31.74 0.62 24.60
C VAL A 229 33.27 0.71 24.67
N LYS A 230 33.92 -0.24 25.35
CA LYS A 230 35.38 -0.31 25.43
C LYS A 230 36.05 -0.56 24.08
N THR A 231 35.45 -1.38 23.23
CA THR A 231 35.97 -1.67 21.88
C THR A 231 35.85 -0.44 20.98
N GLU A 232 34.73 0.30 21.06
CA GLU A 232 34.51 1.55 20.32
C GLU A 232 35.51 2.64 20.75
N GLN A 233 35.82 2.72 22.05
CA GLN A 233 36.87 3.63 22.55
C GLN A 233 38.26 3.31 21.99
N ASN A 234 38.55 2.02 21.75
CA ASN A 234 39.84 1.56 21.24
C ASN A 234 39.94 1.61 19.72
N ASP A 235 38.83 1.46 19.00
CA ASP A 235 38.73 1.58 17.56
C ASP A 235 37.44 2.34 17.18
N PRO A 236 37.48 3.69 17.14
CA PRO A 236 36.32 4.51 16.83
C PRO A 236 35.72 4.28 15.42
N ASN A 237 36.42 3.56 14.55
CA ASN A 237 35.94 3.21 13.21
C ASN A 237 35.27 1.83 13.14
N ALA A 238 35.17 1.11 14.27
CA ALA A 238 34.63 -0.25 14.30
C ALA A 238 33.10 -0.33 14.09
N ASP A 239 32.40 0.81 14.00
CA ASP A 239 30.96 0.92 13.72
C ASP A 239 30.10 -0.07 14.54
N LEU A 240 30.34 -0.08 15.86
CA LEU A 240 29.77 -1.06 16.80
C LEU A 240 28.32 -0.77 17.19
N GLY A 241 27.75 0.34 16.71
CA GLY A 241 26.36 0.72 16.99
C GLY A 241 25.37 -0.38 16.60
N PHE A 242 25.64 -1.06 15.48
CA PHE A 242 24.85 -2.19 15.01
C PHE A 242 24.92 -3.41 15.94
N LEU A 243 26.13 -3.83 16.36
CA LEU A 243 26.30 -4.92 17.32
C LEU A 243 25.69 -4.57 18.69
N GLY A 244 25.85 -3.32 19.14
CA GLY A 244 25.23 -2.82 20.37
C GLY A 244 23.72 -2.91 20.35
N ALA A 245 23.08 -2.58 19.24
CA ALA A 245 21.63 -2.70 19.08
C ALA A 245 21.16 -4.17 19.08
N ILE A 246 21.90 -5.07 18.42
CA ILE A 246 21.64 -6.52 18.47
C ILE A 246 21.72 -7.02 19.92
N VAL A 247 22.82 -6.72 20.61
CA VAL A 247 23.06 -7.13 22.00
C VAL A 247 21.99 -6.58 22.94
N GLY A 248 21.58 -5.32 22.76
CA GLY A 248 20.49 -4.72 23.53
C GLY A 248 19.17 -5.49 23.38
N GLY A 249 18.90 -6.02 22.19
CA GLY A 249 17.70 -6.79 21.85
C GLY A 249 17.71 -8.28 22.25
N LEU A 250 18.85 -8.85 22.65
CA LEU A 250 18.92 -10.27 23.07
C LEU A 250 18.12 -10.52 24.37
N THR A 251 17.34 -11.59 24.39
CA THR A 251 16.74 -12.16 25.62
C THR A 251 17.76 -13.08 26.32
N THR A 252 17.49 -13.51 27.56
CA THR A 252 18.35 -14.47 28.29
C THR A 252 18.49 -15.80 27.55
N GLU A 253 17.38 -16.31 26.99
CA GLU A 253 17.36 -17.51 26.15
C GLU A 253 18.27 -17.38 24.92
N ASN A 254 18.14 -16.27 24.18
CA ASN A 254 18.88 -16.03 22.95
C ASN A 254 20.39 -15.86 23.21
N LEU A 255 20.73 -15.19 24.32
CA LEU A 255 22.10 -14.98 24.75
C LEU A 255 22.77 -16.30 25.18
N GLY A 256 22.06 -17.15 25.92
CA GLY A 256 22.59 -18.44 26.34
C GLY A 256 22.92 -19.35 25.15
N GLY A 257 22.04 -19.40 24.14
CA GLY A 257 22.30 -20.15 22.91
C GLY A 257 23.43 -19.58 22.04
N LEU A 258 23.57 -18.24 21.95
CA LEU A 258 24.72 -17.58 21.32
C LEU A 258 26.03 -18.00 21.99
N LEU A 259 26.09 -17.97 23.32
CA LEU A 259 27.30 -18.32 24.07
C LEU A 259 27.59 -19.82 24.06
N GLU A 260 26.56 -20.67 24.01
CA GLU A 260 26.71 -22.11 23.79
C GLU A 260 27.34 -22.39 22.42
N ALA A 261 26.91 -21.67 21.37
CA ALA A 261 27.49 -21.79 20.04
C ALA A 261 28.98 -21.38 20.01
N VAL A 262 29.34 -20.30 20.71
CA VAL A 262 30.74 -19.88 20.90
C VAL A 262 31.53 -20.92 21.70
N GLY A 263 30.92 -21.51 22.74
CA GLY A 263 31.57 -22.46 23.64
C GLY A 263 31.82 -23.85 23.05
N LYS A 264 31.16 -24.22 21.94
CA LYS A 264 31.39 -25.48 21.21
C LYS A 264 32.69 -25.49 20.40
N GLY A 265 33.29 -24.32 20.15
CA GLY A 265 34.50 -24.14 19.36
C GLY A 265 34.28 -24.39 17.85
N GLY A 266 35.08 -23.71 17.01
CA GLY A 266 34.95 -23.77 15.54
C GLY A 266 34.35 -22.49 14.93
N SER A 267 34.17 -22.46 13.62
CA SER A 267 33.54 -21.30 12.96
C SER A 267 32.07 -21.21 13.40
N VAL A 268 31.74 -20.20 14.22
CA VAL A 268 30.36 -19.90 14.61
C VAL A 268 29.58 -19.49 13.37
N GLU A 269 28.62 -20.32 12.95
CA GLU A 269 27.79 -20.05 11.78
C GLU A 269 26.49 -19.35 12.19
N LEU A 270 25.98 -18.47 11.32
CA LEU A 270 24.74 -17.73 11.53
C LEU A 270 23.56 -18.64 11.94
N LYS A 271 23.49 -19.86 11.39
CA LYS A 271 22.44 -20.84 11.72
C LYS A 271 22.42 -21.27 13.19
N ASP A 272 23.58 -21.35 13.84
CA ASP A 272 23.68 -21.73 15.24
C ASP A 272 23.25 -20.56 16.14
N LEU A 273 23.44 -19.33 15.67
CA LEU A 273 22.95 -18.11 16.32
C LEU A 273 21.42 -17.95 16.17
N LEU A 274 20.86 -18.34 15.02
CA LEU A 274 19.44 -18.22 14.73
C LEU A 274 18.57 -19.28 15.42
N LYS A 275 19.14 -20.40 15.89
CA LYS A 275 18.41 -21.46 16.62
C LYS A 275 17.68 -20.95 17.87
N SER A 276 18.22 -19.91 18.49
CA SER A 276 17.60 -19.27 19.67
C SER A 276 16.83 -17.99 19.29
N GLY A 277 16.82 -17.62 18.01
CA GLY A 277 16.24 -16.37 17.53
C GLY A 277 17.12 -15.14 17.82
N ILE A 278 17.13 -14.18 16.90
CA ILE A 278 17.75 -12.87 17.08
C ILE A 278 16.64 -11.82 17.04
N THR A 279 16.44 -11.11 18.14
CA THR A 279 15.50 -9.97 18.17
C THR A 279 16.28 -8.69 17.87
N LEU A 280 16.05 -8.13 16.69
CA LEU A 280 16.48 -6.80 16.31
C LEU A 280 15.41 -5.82 16.76
N SER A 281 15.79 -4.79 17.51
CA SER A 281 14.89 -3.73 17.94
C SER A 281 15.45 -2.38 17.51
N THR A 282 14.57 -1.39 17.36
CA THR A 282 15.02 -0.01 17.15
C THR A 282 15.93 0.45 18.29
N GLY A 283 16.98 1.18 17.95
CA GLY A 283 18.05 1.57 18.87
C GLY A 283 18.81 2.80 18.39
N SER A 284 20.07 2.93 18.79
CA SER A 284 20.93 4.05 18.38
C SER A 284 21.44 3.96 16.94
N ASP A 285 21.31 2.80 16.29
CA ASP A 285 21.81 2.59 14.93
C ASP A 285 20.80 3.02 13.86
N ALA A 286 21.17 4.02 13.06
CA ALA A 286 20.32 4.57 12.01
C ALA A 286 20.05 3.57 10.87
N SER A 287 21.04 2.73 10.53
CA SER A 287 20.91 1.75 9.44
C SER A 287 19.93 0.63 9.80
N LEU A 288 19.98 0.15 11.05
CA LEU A 288 19.07 -0.86 11.58
C LEU A 288 17.66 -0.31 11.73
N ASN A 289 17.51 0.89 12.29
CA ASN A 289 16.19 1.54 12.39
C ASN A 289 15.56 1.68 11.01
N ARG A 290 16.36 2.07 10.02
CA ARG A 290 15.92 2.19 8.63
C ARG A 290 15.52 0.84 8.05
N PHE A 291 16.32 -0.21 8.25
CA PHE A 291 16.00 -1.57 7.81
C PHE A 291 14.71 -2.09 8.44
N ILE A 292 14.51 -1.88 9.75
CA ILE A 292 13.27 -2.27 10.44
C ILE A 292 12.06 -1.57 9.82
N GLN A 293 12.15 -0.25 9.61
CA GLN A 293 11.09 0.54 9.00
C GLN A 293 10.79 0.10 7.55
N ASP A 294 11.82 -0.21 6.77
CA ASP A 294 11.70 -0.65 5.38
C ASP A 294 11.03 -2.03 5.28
N VAL A 295 11.44 -2.97 6.13
CA VAL A 295 10.84 -4.31 6.24
C VAL A 295 9.38 -4.23 6.71
N GLU A 296 9.07 -3.38 7.70
CA GLU A 296 7.68 -3.11 8.12
C GLU A 296 6.85 -2.51 6.97
N THR A 297 7.43 -1.60 6.19
CA THR A 297 6.76 -0.98 5.03
C THR A 297 6.50 -2.02 3.93
N ILE A 298 7.46 -2.88 3.63
CA ILE A 298 7.29 -4.01 2.71
C ILE A 298 6.15 -4.92 3.20
N ASN A 299 6.15 -5.28 4.49
CA ASN A 299 5.10 -6.11 5.06
C ASN A 299 3.73 -5.45 4.99
N ALA A 300 3.62 -4.14 5.21
CA ALA A 300 2.38 -3.40 5.08
C ALA A 300 1.86 -3.39 3.62
N ILE A 301 2.74 -3.16 2.65
CA ILE A 301 2.43 -3.22 1.21
C ILE A 301 1.92 -4.61 0.86
N ILE A 302 2.68 -5.64 1.21
CA ILE A 302 2.37 -7.05 0.94
C ILE A 302 0.97 -7.42 1.47
N ASN A 303 0.66 -7.05 2.71
CA ASN A 303 -0.59 -7.44 3.34
C ASN A 303 -1.81 -6.64 2.86
N ASN A 304 -1.61 -5.37 2.50
CA ASN A 304 -2.69 -4.51 2.05
C ASN A 304 -2.19 -3.46 1.07
N ASN A 305 -2.63 -3.53 -0.18
CA ASN A 305 -2.37 -2.50 -1.16
C ASN A 305 -3.46 -2.49 -2.24
N ASP A 306 -3.58 -1.34 -2.89
CA ASP A 306 -4.51 -1.11 -3.98
C ASP A 306 -4.07 0.13 -4.75
N LEU A 307 -4.31 0.13 -6.05
CA LEU A 307 -4.25 1.30 -6.91
C LEU A 307 -5.56 1.33 -7.69
N SER A 308 -6.32 2.41 -7.52
CA SER A 308 -7.52 2.68 -8.29
C SER A 308 -7.35 3.99 -9.05
N VAL A 309 -7.66 3.97 -10.33
CA VAL A 309 -7.67 5.14 -11.21
C VAL A 309 -9.06 5.27 -11.80
N VAL A 310 -9.61 6.48 -11.70
CA VAL A 310 -10.94 6.80 -12.18
C VAL A 310 -10.87 8.03 -13.05
N SER A 311 -11.42 7.94 -14.25
CA SER A 311 -11.72 9.10 -15.09
C SER A 311 -13.21 9.20 -15.27
N GLN A 312 -13.75 10.39 -15.05
CA GLN A 312 -15.17 10.67 -15.18
C GLN A 312 -15.35 11.98 -15.90
N ASN A 313 -15.97 11.88 -17.06
CA ASN A 313 -16.15 12.99 -17.96
C ASN A 313 -17.61 13.06 -18.40
N GLY A 314 -18.05 14.24 -18.80
CA GLY A 314 -19.37 14.36 -19.37
C GLY A 314 -19.64 15.68 -20.05
N LEU A 315 -20.64 15.63 -20.91
CA LEU A 315 -21.27 16.77 -21.56
C LEU A 315 -22.76 16.70 -21.26
N VAL A 316 -23.35 17.78 -20.76
CA VAL A 316 -24.78 17.86 -20.43
C VAL A 316 -25.40 19.02 -21.18
N MET A 317 -26.59 18.79 -21.72
CA MET A 317 -27.44 19.81 -22.30
C MET A 317 -28.82 19.78 -21.63
N ASN A 318 -29.21 20.92 -21.08
CA ASN A 318 -30.50 21.14 -20.43
C ASN A 318 -31.36 22.02 -21.32
N PHE A 319 -32.59 21.57 -21.59
CA PHE A 319 -33.61 22.30 -22.34
C PHE A 319 -34.68 22.78 -21.37
N GLY A 320 -34.47 23.99 -20.85
CA GLY A 320 -35.35 24.63 -19.89
C GLY A 320 -36.71 25.00 -20.48
N SER A 321 -37.73 25.06 -19.63
CA SER A 321 -39.08 25.50 -20.03
C SER A 321 -39.54 26.72 -19.25
N LYS A 322 -40.14 27.69 -19.96
CA LYS A 322 -40.69 28.93 -19.36
C LYS A 322 -42.06 28.74 -18.69
N LYS A 323 -42.71 27.57 -18.82
CA LYS A 323 -44.06 27.27 -18.27
C LYS A 323 -43.96 26.37 -17.01
N LYS A 324 -45.10 25.91 -16.46
CA LYS A 324 -45.15 24.90 -15.37
C LYS A 324 -44.62 23.49 -15.76
N ARG A 325 -43.95 23.35 -16.90
CA ARG A 325 -43.36 22.09 -17.37
C ARG A 325 -41.92 22.04 -16.85
N GLY A 326 -41.45 20.89 -16.39
CA GLY A 326 -40.04 20.76 -16.01
C GLY A 326 -39.10 20.68 -17.21
N THR A 327 -37.81 20.63 -16.90
CA THR A 327 -36.71 20.63 -17.87
C THR A 327 -36.47 19.21 -18.40
N ILE A 328 -36.18 19.13 -19.70
CA ILE A 328 -35.66 17.92 -20.32
C ILE A 328 -34.14 18.05 -20.36
N SER A 329 -33.43 17.00 -19.99
CA SER A 329 -31.97 16.97 -20.01
C SER A 329 -31.47 15.78 -20.81
N PHE A 330 -30.35 15.98 -21.49
CA PHE A 330 -29.62 14.98 -22.22
C PHE A 330 -28.15 15.07 -21.84
N ALA A 331 -27.46 13.94 -21.77
CA ALA A 331 -26.02 13.95 -21.56
C ALA A 331 -25.28 12.82 -22.28
N ILE A 332 -23.97 12.95 -22.35
CA ILE A 332 -23.03 11.88 -22.72
C ILE A 332 -21.96 11.86 -21.63
N MET A 333 -21.79 10.73 -20.97
CA MET A 333 -20.97 10.59 -19.76
C MET A 333 -20.00 9.40 -19.88
N PRO A 334 -18.85 9.56 -20.57
CA PRO A 334 -17.82 8.54 -20.60
C PRO A 334 -17.01 8.52 -19.30
N SER A 335 -16.94 7.34 -18.70
CA SER A 335 -16.17 7.05 -17.49
C SER A 335 -15.30 5.82 -17.68
N ALA A 336 -14.11 5.82 -17.09
CA ALA A 336 -13.20 4.70 -17.09
C ALA A 336 -12.73 4.45 -15.65
N PHE A 337 -12.70 3.19 -15.25
CA PHE A 337 -12.35 2.75 -13.92
C PHE A 337 -11.33 1.61 -14.06
N ALA A 338 -10.17 1.77 -13.47
CA ALA A 338 -9.14 0.75 -13.41
C ALA A 338 -8.75 0.53 -11.95
N SER A 339 -8.58 -0.73 -11.54
CA SER A 339 -8.05 -1.07 -10.23
C SER A 339 -7.06 -2.22 -10.35
N MET A 340 -5.96 -2.13 -9.61
CA MET A 340 -4.93 -3.15 -9.49
C MET A 340 -4.65 -3.29 -8.01
N ASN A 341 -4.77 -4.49 -7.47
CA ASN A 341 -4.71 -4.64 -6.03
C ASN A 341 -4.06 -5.94 -5.66
N ALA A 342 -3.53 -6.00 -4.44
CA ALA A 342 -2.83 -7.15 -3.96
C ALA A 342 -3.22 -7.78 -2.60
N ARG A 343 -3.24 -9.11 -2.45
CA ARG A 343 -3.35 -9.88 -1.20
C ARG A 343 -2.42 -11.10 -1.20
N ILE A 344 -1.94 -11.44 -0.02
CA ILE A 344 -1.20 -12.65 0.21
C ILE A 344 -2.11 -13.84 0.47
N ASP A 345 -1.57 -15.04 0.22
CA ASP A 345 -2.21 -16.30 0.55
C ASP A 345 -2.20 -16.41 2.08
N SER A 346 -3.38 -16.50 2.70
CA SER A 346 -3.50 -16.55 4.16
C SER A 346 -2.79 -17.74 4.80
N THR A 347 -2.51 -18.79 4.04
CA THR A 347 -1.76 -19.98 4.50
C THR A 347 -0.24 -19.82 4.35
N HIS A 348 0.20 -18.92 3.47
CA HIS A 348 1.60 -18.63 3.17
C HIS A 348 1.87 -17.14 3.45
N ASN A 349 1.84 -16.76 4.73
CA ASN A 349 1.92 -15.37 5.20
C ASN A 349 3.16 -15.08 6.07
N LYS A 350 4.10 -16.02 6.15
CA LYS A 350 5.37 -15.83 6.87
C LYS A 350 6.47 -15.41 5.91
N ILE A 351 7.41 -14.60 6.37
CA ILE A 351 8.63 -14.32 5.61
C ILE A 351 9.65 -15.37 6.02
N ILE A 352 9.91 -16.36 5.17
CA ILE A 352 10.94 -17.36 5.41
C ILE A 352 11.93 -17.31 4.24
N ILE A 353 13.20 -17.11 4.54
CA ILE A 353 14.28 -16.90 3.58
C ILE A 353 15.15 -18.17 3.53
N ASP A 354 15.42 -18.67 2.32
CA ASP A 354 16.45 -19.69 2.09
C ASP A 354 17.83 -19.01 2.20
N THR A 355 18.60 -19.37 3.22
CA THR A 355 19.92 -18.78 3.48
C THR A 355 21.05 -19.44 2.68
N GLY A 356 20.71 -20.41 1.82
CA GLY A 356 21.67 -21.27 1.12
C GLY A 356 22.07 -22.47 1.96
N SER A 357 22.59 -23.51 1.30
CA SER A 357 23.01 -24.79 1.93
C SER A 357 21.90 -25.64 2.55
N GLY A 358 20.62 -25.30 2.31
CA GLY A 358 19.46 -26.03 2.83
C GLY A 358 18.93 -25.51 4.17
N ASP A 359 19.48 -24.39 4.65
CA ASP A 359 19.06 -23.72 5.88
C ASP A 359 18.02 -22.60 5.57
N TYR A 360 17.12 -22.36 6.53
CA TYR A 360 16.03 -21.38 6.39
C TYR A 360 15.92 -20.49 7.63
N ALA A 361 15.55 -19.24 7.42
CA ALA A 361 15.34 -18.25 8.48
C ALA A 361 13.94 -17.62 8.39
N GLU A 362 13.14 -17.71 9.45
CA GLU A 362 11.86 -17.03 9.58
C GLU A 362 12.06 -15.62 10.14
N VAL A 363 11.43 -14.64 9.52
CA VAL A 363 11.45 -13.22 9.90
C VAL A 363 10.07 -12.84 10.42
N GLY A 364 9.94 -12.74 11.73
CA GLY A 364 8.79 -12.16 12.43
C GLY A 364 8.93 -10.64 12.52
N ILE A 365 7.85 -9.90 12.27
CA ILE A 365 7.83 -8.43 12.27
C ILE A 365 6.70 -7.95 13.19
N GLY A 366 6.99 -7.06 14.13
CA GLY A 366 5.97 -6.43 14.98
C GLY A 366 6.54 -5.50 16.06
N ASP A 367 5.80 -4.43 16.37
CA ASP A 367 6.11 -3.46 17.42
C ASP A 367 7.50 -2.79 17.31
N GLY A 368 7.95 -2.43 16.10
CA GLY A 368 9.28 -1.84 15.89
C GLY A 368 10.43 -2.81 16.13
N ARG A 369 10.14 -4.12 16.02
CA ARG A 369 11.09 -5.21 16.21
C ARG A 369 11.00 -6.22 15.07
N ILE A 370 12.14 -6.80 14.75
CA ILE A 370 12.27 -7.93 13.84
C ILE A 370 12.84 -9.11 14.64
N VAL A 371 12.18 -10.25 14.60
CA VAL A 371 12.67 -11.50 15.19
C VAL A 371 13.10 -12.41 14.05
N ILE A 372 14.37 -12.79 14.00
CA ILE A 372 14.89 -13.73 13.01
C ILE A 372 15.13 -15.06 13.71
N GLY A 373 14.34 -16.08 13.39
CA GLY A 373 14.45 -17.42 13.96
C GLY A 373 14.86 -18.46 12.92
N ALA A 374 15.39 -19.60 13.39
CA ALA A 374 15.60 -20.75 12.52
C ALA A 374 14.26 -21.30 11.98
N SER A 375 14.27 -21.76 10.74
CA SER A 375 13.17 -22.46 10.10
C SER A 375 13.71 -23.65 9.31
N ASP A 376 12.84 -24.38 8.62
CA ASP A 376 13.23 -25.49 7.77
C ASP A 376 12.49 -25.46 6.42
N LYS A 377 12.84 -26.40 5.54
CA LYS A 377 12.22 -26.51 4.23
C LYS A 377 10.70 -26.75 4.33
N ALA A 378 10.24 -27.51 5.32
CA ALA A 378 8.82 -27.79 5.46
C ALA A 378 8.04 -26.53 5.90
N GLY A 379 8.60 -25.74 6.81
CA GLY A 379 8.10 -24.44 7.21
C GLY A 379 8.08 -23.46 6.05
N PHE A 380 9.15 -23.42 5.25
CA PHE A 380 9.21 -22.62 4.04
C PHE A 380 8.11 -23.03 3.05
N ASP A 381 8.06 -24.31 2.68
CA ASP A 381 7.14 -24.82 1.66
C ASP A 381 5.67 -24.60 2.05
N SER A 382 5.33 -24.69 3.34
CA SER A 382 3.94 -24.65 3.83
C SER A 382 3.47 -23.30 4.36
N GLY A 383 4.39 -22.36 4.62
CA GLY A 383 4.07 -21.11 5.29
C GLY A 383 4.73 -19.86 4.72
N SER A 384 5.77 -19.99 3.89
CA SER A 384 6.48 -18.82 3.34
C SER A 384 5.71 -18.14 2.22
N ILE A 385 5.64 -16.80 2.25
CA ILE A 385 5.21 -15.97 1.12
C ILE A 385 6.09 -16.21 -0.13
N MET A 386 7.31 -16.71 0.03
CA MET A 386 8.22 -16.97 -1.09
C MET A 386 8.11 -18.39 -1.65
N SER A 387 7.25 -19.23 -1.06
CA SER A 387 7.06 -20.62 -1.51
C SER A 387 6.45 -20.66 -2.91
N ASP A 388 6.93 -21.56 -3.76
CA ASP A 388 6.29 -21.86 -5.04
C ASP A 388 4.90 -22.52 -4.85
N GLN A 389 4.61 -23.03 -3.66
CA GLN A 389 3.28 -23.56 -3.30
C GLN A 389 2.30 -22.45 -2.88
N ALA A 390 2.79 -21.24 -2.62
CA ALA A 390 1.96 -20.11 -2.26
C ALA A 390 1.03 -19.71 -3.41
N LYS A 391 -0.23 -19.45 -3.09
CA LYS A 391 -1.26 -19.06 -4.06
C LYS A 391 -1.65 -17.60 -3.89
N HIS A 392 -0.67 -16.71 -3.98
CA HIS A 392 -0.95 -15.29 -4.16
C HIS A 392 -1.74 -15.13 -5.45
N GLU A 393 -2.74 -14.29 -5.46
CA GLU A 393 -3.51 -13.98 -6.65
C GLU A 393 -2.88 -12.73 -7.27
N LEU A 394 -3.35 -12.33 -8.44
CA LEU A 394 -3.17 -11.00 -8.96
C LEU A 394 -4.49 -10.57 -9.56
N ARG A 395 -5.05 -9.45 -9.08
CA ARG A 395 -6.23 -8.85 -9.69
C ARG A 395 -5.93 -7.48 -10.30
N ALA A 396 -6.24 -7.38 -11.58
CA ALA A 396 -6.32 -6.11 -12.30
C ALA A 396 -7.66 -6.06 -13.04
N SER A 397 -8.45 -5.01 -12.82
CA SER A 397 -9.76 -4.83 -13.43
C SER A 397 -9.81 -3.51 -14.15
N SER A 398 -10.41 -3.49 -15.35
CA SER A 398 -10.68 -2.26 -16.10
C SER A 398 -12.08 -2.31 -16.69
N VAL A 399 -12.86 -1.26 -16.43
CA VAL A 399 -14.22 -1.07 -16.93
C VAL A 399 -14.34 0.34 -17.45
N ALA A 400 -14.72 0.50 -18.72
CA ALA A 400 -15.11 1.79 -19.25
C ALA A 400 -16.57 1.76 -19.69
N ILE A 401 -17.31 2.82 -19.37
CA ILE A 401 -18.73 2.96 -19.69
C ILE A 401 -18.97 4.33 -20.30
N ALA A 402 -19.85 4.40 -21.29
CA ALA A 402 -20.42 5.63 -21.80
C ALA A 402 -21.93 5.60 -21.54
N GLU A 403 -22.39 6.44 -20.62
CA GLU A 403 -23.82 6.61 -20.35
C GLU A 403 -24.40 7.74 -21.19
N VAL A 404 -25.56 7.51 -21.78
CA VAL A 404 -26.34 8.51 -22.52
C VAL A 404 -27.72 8.62 -21.85
N PRO A 405 -27.85 9.42 -20.78
CA PRO A 405 -29.12 9.62 -20.09
C PRO A 405 -30.02 10.65 -20.78
N ILE A 406 -31.32 10.38 -20.77
CA ILE A 406 -32.39 11.34 -21.05
C ILE A 406 -33.28 11.42 -19.83
N GLY A 407 -33.48 12.63 -19.30
CA GLY A 407 -34.18 12.86 -18.04
C GLY A 407 -35.24 13.93 -18.13
N TYR A 408 -36.27 13.80 -17.28
CA TYR A 408 -37.33 14.78 -17.09
C TYR A 408 -37.70 14.88 -15.61
N GLY A 409 -37.95 16.11 -15.13
CA GLY A 409 -38.48 16.38 -13.79
C GLY A 409 -39.86 17.01 -13.85
N HIS A 410 -40.70 16.75 -12.85
CA HIS A 410 -42.00 17.38 -12.67
C HIS A 410 -42.14 17.97 -11.27
N LEU A 411 -42.78 19.15 -11.18
CA LEU A 411 -42.97 19.89 -9.93
C LEU A 411 -44.45 19.90 -9.53
N PHE A 412 -44.73 19.42 -8.32
CA PHE A 412 -46.02 19.48 -7.65
C PHE A 412 -45.99 20.55 -6.56
N GLU A 413 -46.74 21.63 -6.78
CA GLU A 413 -46.91 22.72 -5.81
C GLU A 413 -48.03 22.35 -4.83
N THR A 414 -47.75 22.28 -3.52
CA THR A 414 -48.75 21.94 -2.50
C THR A 414 -48.79 22.97 -1.37
N LYS A 415 -49.77 22.83 -0.46
CA LYS A 415 -49.90 23.71 0.71
C LYS A 415 -48.75 23.55 1.72
N ILE A 416 -48.16 22.36 1.80
CA ILE A 416 -47.08 22.05 2.75
C ILE A 416 -45.68 22.35 2.17
N GLY A 417 -45.56 22.45 0.86
CA GLY A 417 -44.31 22.75 0.17
C GLY A 417 -44.34 22.28 -1.28
N ASN A 418 -43.20 22.38 -1.94
CA ASN A 418 -43.05 21.92 -3.31
C ASN A 418 -42.39 20.54 -3.32
N PHE A 419 -43.01 19.60 -4.01
CA PHE A 419 -42.47 18.27 -4.26
C PHE A 419 -42.05 18.18 -5.72
N ALA A 420 -40.85 17.69 -5.99
CA ALA A 420 -40.42 17.36 -7.33
C ALA A 420 -40.07 15.88 -7.43
N VAL A 421 -40.46 15.29 -8.56
CA VAL A 421 -40.13 13.91 -8.93
C VAL A 421 -39.47 13.96 -10.28
N GLY A 422 -38.43 13.18 -10.50
CA GLY A 422 -37.81 13.07 -11.81
C GLY A 422 -37.43 11.64 -12.14
N LEU A 423 -37.32 11.38 -13.44
CA LEU A 423 -36.96 10.11 -14.02
C LEU A 423 -35.87 10.34 -15.06
N ALA A 424 -34.91 9.42 -15.15
CA ALA A 424 -33.94 9.38 -16.24
C ALA A 424 -33.75 7.95 -16.75
N GLY A 425 -33.96 7.75 -18.04
CA GLY A 425 -33.60 6.53 -18.75
C GLY A 425 -32.22 6.69 -19.37
N LYS A 426 -31.38 5.66 -19.27
CA LYS A 426 -29.98 5.72 -19.70
C LYS A 426 -29.68 4.59 -20.65
N TYR A 427 -29.11 4.90 -21.80
CA TYR A 427 -28.42 3.90 -22.60
C TYR A 427 -26.97 3.81 -22.14
N ILE A 428 -26.45 2.59 -21.97
CA ILE A 428 -25.11 2.34 -21.44
C ILE A 428 -24.37 1.45 -22.43
N PHE A 429 -23.30 1.99 -22.99
CA PHE A 429 -22.29 1.22 -23.71
C PHE A 429 -21.13 0.96 -22.75
N GLY A 430 -20.76 -0.30 -22.53
CA GLY A 430 -19.69 -0.67 -21.63
C GLY A 430 -18.67 -1.59 -22.28
N THR A 431 -17.43 -1.46 -21.87
CA THR A 431 -16.34 -2.36 -22.19
C THR A 431 -15.63 -2.77 -20.91
N GLY A 432 -15.25 -4.03 -20.79
CA GLY A 432 -14.67 -4.56 -19.57
C GLY A 432 -13.62 -5.65 -19.81
N TYR A 433 -12.59 -5.64 -18.99
CA TYR A 433 -11.52 -6.64 -18.95
C TYR A 433 -11.04 -6.83 -17.51
N MET A 434 -10.71 -8.06 -17.15
CA MET A 434 -10.26 -8.43 -15.82
C MET A 434 -9.22 -9.55 -15.87
N ILE A 435 -8.14 -9.38 -15.12
CA ILE A 435 -7.12 -10.38 -14.85
C ILE A 435 -7.36 -10.84 -13.42
N GLU A 436 -7.52 -12.15 -13.26
CA GLU A 436 -7.54 -12.85 -11.97
C GLU A 436 -6.65 -14.09 -12.15
N LYS A 437 -5.45 -14.09 -11.57
CA LYS A 437 -4.50 -15.22 -11.68
C LYS A 437 -4.04 -15.62 -10.28
N GLN A 438 -3.86 -16.91 -9.99
CA GLN A 438 -3.23 -17.38 -8.75
C GLN A 438 -1.89 -18.04 -9.05
N THR A 439 -0.82 -17.58 -8.41
CA THR A 439 0.56 -18.05 -8.59
C THR A 439 1.47 -17.60 -7.43
N GLY A 440 2.53 -18.36 -7.15
CA GLY A 440 3.65 -17.85 -6.34
C GLY A 440 4.40 -16.73 -7.05
N PHE A 441 5.30 -16.04 -6.35
CA PHE A 441 6.08 -14.91 -6.90
C PHE A 441 6.92 -15.29 -8.14
N SER A 442 7.34 -16.54 -8.27
CA SER A 442 8.08 -17.05 -9.43
C SER A 442 7.28 -16.96 -10.73
N GLY A 443 5.96 -17.17 -10.69
CA GLY A 443 5.05 -17.05 -11.84
C GLY A 443 4.48 -15.64 -12.06
N MET A 444 4.95 -14.66 -11.28
CA MET A 444 4.52 -13.26 -11.38
C MET A 444 5.09 -12.55 -12.61
N SER A 445 6.27 -12.98 -13.07
CA SER A 445 6.93 -12.46 -14.29
C SER A 445 6.11 -12.71 -15.57
N ASP A 446 5.26 -13.73 -15.58
CA ASP A 446 4.32 -13.99 -16.67
C ASP A 446 3.13 -13.00 -16.68
N ILE A 447 2.88 -12.31 -15.57
CA ILE A 447 1.70 -11.47 -15.43
C ILE A 447 1.90 -10.08 -16.04
N THR A 448 3.11 -9.52 -16.01
CA THR A 448 3.41 -8.25 -16.69
C THR A 448 3.09 -8.30 -18.19
N ASN A 449 3.30 -9.44 -18.85
CA ASN A 449 2.89 -9.64 -20.25
C ASN A 449 1.38 -9.78 -20.43
N SER A 450 0.65 -10.15 -19.37
CA SER A 450 -0.81 -10.30 -19.38
C SER A 450 -1.55 -9.00 -19.04
N LEU A 451 -0.87 -8.01 -18.43
CA LEU A 451 -1.43 -6.68 -18.11
C LEU A 451 -1.83 -5.86 -19.35
N MET A 452 -1.32 -6.21 -20.54
CA MET A 452 -1.73 -5.62 -21.81
C MET A 452 -2.78 -6.52 -22.48
N PRO A 453 -4.10 -6.28 -22.29
CA PRO A 453 -5.13 -7.14 -22.86
C PRO A 453 -5.02 -7.23 -24.37
N LYS A 454 -5.19 -8.43 -24.91
CA LYS A 454 -5.44 -8.58 -26.35
C LYS A 454 -6.85 -8.08 -26.63
N GLN A 455 -7.07 -7.57 -27.85
CA GLN A 455 -8.39 -7.08 -28.26
C GLN A 455 -9.50 -8.14 -28.11
N SER A 456 -9.16 -9.44 -28.26
CA SER A 456 -10.09 -10.56 -28.05
C SER A 456 -10.62 -10.69 -26.63
N ASP A 457 -9.89 -10.15 -25.65
CA ASP A 457 -10.20 -10.32 -24.23
C ASP A 457 -11.08 -9.18 -23.71
N ILE A 458 -11.33 -8.16 -24.54
CA ILE A 458 -12.14 -6.99 -24.21
C ILE A 458 -13.59 -7.24 -24.65
N PHE A 459 -14.51 -7.28 -23.68
CA PHE A 459 -15.92 -7.55 -23.96
C PHE A 459 -16.73 -6.26 -24.05
N MET A 460 -17.43 -6.08 -25.17
CA MET A 460 -18.38 -4.97 -25.35
C MET A 460 -19.79 -5.37 -24.91
N THR A 461 -20.48 -4.45 -24.24
CA THR A 461 -21.83 -4.65 -23.69
C THR A 461 -22.71 -3.44 -23.97
N HIS A 462 -23.96 -3.69 -24.32
CA HIS A 462 -25.00 -2.68 -24.48
C HIS A 462 -26.13 -3.00 -23.49
N THR A 463 -26.52 -2.03 -22.67
CA THR A 463 -27.58 -2.21 -21.66
C THR A 463 -28.28 -0.87 -21.38
N PHE A 464 -29.32 -0.90 -20.55
CA PHE A 464 -30.06 0.28 -20.14
C PHE A 464 -30.08 0.43 -18.62
N GLY A 465 -30.14 1.66 -18.14
CA GLY A 465 -30.27 2.02 -16.73
C GLY A 465 -31.51 2.89 -16.49
N LEU A 466 -32.05 2.83 -15.27
CA LEU A 466 -33.15 3.69 -14.83
C LEU A 466 -32.80 4.37 -13.50
N ASP A 467 -32.92 5.70 -13.48
CA ASP A 467 -32.69 6.53 -12.30
C ASP A 467 -33.99 7.27 -11.92
N VAL A 468 -34.28 7.37 -10.63
CA VAL A 468 -35.42 8.08 -10.05
C VAL A 468 -34.93 9.09 -9.02
N GLY A 469 -35.54 10.27 -9.03
CA GLY A 469 -35.21 11.35 -8.13
C GLY A 469 -36.43 11.91 -7.41
N PHE A 470 -36.22 12.40 -6.20
CA PHE A 470 -37.18 13.15 -5.41
C PHE A 470 -36.53 14.36 -4.77
N LEU A 471 -37.28 15.46 -4.64
CA LEU A 471 -36.85 16.68 -3.96
C LEU A 471 -38.05 17.32 -3.25
N TYR A 472 -37.83 17.78 -2.02
CA TYR A 472 -38.81 18.51 -1.23
C TYR A 472 -38.26 19.86 -0.78
N SER A 473 -39.03 20.93 -0.99
CA SER A 473 -38.78 22.27 -0.47
C SER A 473 -39.95 22.72 0.39
N PRO A 474 -39.81 22.80 1.73
CA PRO A 474 -40.89 23.23 2.62
C PRO A 474 -41.37 24.65 2.31
N ARG A 475 -42.67 24.92 2.44
CA ARG A 475 -43.25 26.23 2.09
C ARG A 475 -42.66 27.39 2.89
N GLY A 476 -42.39 27.19 4.18
CA GLY A 476 -41.80 28.20 5.07
C GLY A 476 -40.28 28.32 4.99
N LEU A 477 -39.61 27.40 4.28
CA LEU A 477 -38.16 27.33 4.15
C LEU A 477 -37.79 27.03 2.70
N SER A 478 -38.21 27.87 1.76
CA SER A 478 -38.03 27.63 0.31
C SER A 478 -36.57 27.55 -0.15
N SER A 479 -35.66 28.13 0.63
CA SER A 479 -34.20 28.03 0.51
C SER A 479 -33.64 26.68 0.97
N PHE A 480 -34.39 25.90 1.74
CA PHE A 480 -34.00 24.60 2.24
C PHE A 480 -34.56 23.48 1.37
N ASN A 481 -33.73 22.48 1.08
CA ASN A 481 -34.07 21.37 0.20
C ASN A 481 -33.64 20.06 0.81
N ILE A 482 -34.50 19.05 0.64
CA ILE A 482 -34.23 17.66 0.97
C ILE A 482 -34.34 16.87 -0.33
N GLY A 483 -33.28 16.16 -0.70
CA GLY A 483 -33.22 15.35 -1.91
C GLY A 483 -33.01 13.87 -1.59
N LEU A 484 -33.55 13.02 -2.44
CA LEU A 484 -33.31 11.58 -2.45
C LEU A 484 -33.18 11.13 -3.91
N VAL A 485 -32.20 10.29 -4.19
CA VAL A 485 -32.01 9.70 -5.52
C VAL A 485 -31.78 8.21 -5.38
N ALA A 486 -32.32 7.45 -6.33
CA ALA A 486 -32.00 6.06 -6.56
C ALA A 486 -31.56 5.87 -8.02
N LYS A 487 -30.33 5.41 -8.23
CA LYS A 487 -29.76 5.16 -9.55
C LYS A 487 -29.71 3.68 -9.86
N ASN A 488 -29.73 3.33 -11.15
CA ASN A 488 -29.56 1.96 -11.62
C ASN A 488 -30.54 0.99 -10.95
N LEU A 489 -31.82 1.36 -10.89
CA LEU A 489 -32.88 0.56 -10.25
C LEU A 489 -33.03 -0.85 -10.83
N ASN A 490 -32.60 -1.03 -12.08
CA ASN A 490 -32.63 -2.29 -12.80
C ASN A 490 -31.29 -3.04 -12.83
N ALA A 491 -30.29 -2.58 -12.07
CA ALA A 491 -28.97 -3.20 -11.91
C ALA A 491 -28.31 -3.71 -13.23
N PRO A 492 -28.03 -2.82 -14.20
CA PRO A 492 -27.44 -3.20 -15.49
C PRO A 492 -26.09 -3.91 -15.32
N LYS A 493 -25.75 -4.79 -16.28
CA LYS A 493 -24.55 -5.63 -16.21
C LYS A 493 -23.61 -5.34 -17.37
N ILE A 494 -22.32 -5.23 -17.09
CA ILE A 494 -21.23 -5.09 -18.06
C ILE A 494 -20.43 -6.40 -18.06
N LYS A 495 -20.20 -6.99 -19.24
CA LYS A 495 -19.44 -8.23 -19.37
C LYS A 495 -17.93 -7.96 -19.29
N THR A 496 -17.19 -8.88 -18.69
CA THR A 496 -15.72 -9.01 -18.84
C THR A 496 -15.38 -10.43 -19.32
N ASN A 497 -14.11 -10.70 -19.56
CA ASN A 497 -13.57 -12.02 -19.89
C ASN A 497 -13.70 -13.06 -18.77
N THR A 498 -13.87 -12.63 -17.51
CA THR A 498 -13.98 -13.55 -16.35
C THR A 498 -15.37 -13.55 -15.74
N ARG A 499 -15.99 -12.38 -15.54
CA ARG A 499 -17.29 -12.25 -14.86
C ARG A 499 -18.04 -10.98 -15.24
N ASN A 500 -19.30 -10.87 -14.83
CA ASN A 500 -20.07 -9.65 -15.03
C ASN A 500 -19.82 -8.62 -13.91
N VAL A 501 -19.70 -7.36 -14.30
CA VAL A 501 -19.75 -6.19 -13.43
C VAL A 501 -21.19 -5.69 -13.39
N VAL A 502 -21.84 -5.79 -12.24
CA VAL A 502 -23.23 -5.37 -12.00
C VAL A 502 -23.25 -3.94 -11.44
N LEU A 503 -23.75 -2.99 -12.21
CA LEU A 503 -23.99 -1.62 -11.74
C LEU A 503 -25.16 -1.61 -10.75
N ASN A 504 -24.88 -1.93 -9.49
CA ASN A 504 -25.87 -2.05 -8.43
C ASN A 504 -26.65 -0.75 -8.22
N THR A 505 -27.84 -0.89 -7.63
CA THR A 505 -28.67 0.24 -7.26
C THR A 505 -27.95 1.09 -6.21
N GLN A 506 -27.83 2.38 -6.48
CA GLN A 506 -27.21 3.35 -5.57
C GLN A 506 -28.29 4.24 -5.00
N VAL A 507 -28.27 4.50 -3.69
CA VAL A 507 -29.26 5.36 -3.03
C VAL A 507 -28.54 6.41 -2.20
N ARG A 508 -28.86 7.68 -2.44
CA ARG A 508 -28.23 8.83 -1.79
C ARG A 508 -29.27 9.84 -1.35
N ALA A 509 -29.10 10.37 -0.14
CA ALA A 509 -29.86 11.50 0.37
C ALA A 509 -28.99 12.75 0.38
N GLY A 510 -29.63 13.91 0.27
CA GLY A 510 -28.94 15.20 0.28
C GLY A 510 -29.77 16.30 0.92
N LEU A 511 -29.07 17.28 1.48
CA LEU A 511 -29.63 18.51 2.02
C LEU A 511 -28.95 19.70 1.35
N SER A 512 -29.69 20.78 1.15
CA SER A 512 -29.09 22.06 0.77
C SER A 512 -29.80 23.24 1.40
N TYR A 513 -29.06 24.32 1.64
CA TYR A 513 -29.59 25.59 2.13
C TYR A 513 -28.92 26.76 1.42
N SER A 514 -29.71 27.61 0.78
CA SER A 514 -29.22 28.78 0.04
C SER A 514 -29.59 30.10 0.72
N MET A 515 -28.57 30.92 0.99
CA MET A 515 -28.64 32.19 1.69
C MET A 515 -28.40 33.37 0.75
N TRP A 516 -28.85 34.56 1.15
CA TRP A 516 -28.58 35.84 0.48
C TRP A 516 -28.82 35.83 -1.04
N LYS A 517 -30.00 35.32 -1.46
CA LYS A 517 -30.36 35.12 -2.87
C LYS A 517 -29.34 34.23 -3.61
N GLU A 518 -29.01 33.09 -3.01
CA GLU A 518 -28.14 32.03 -3.55
C GLU A 518 -26.64 32.35 -3.60
N ARG A 519 -26.21 33.52 -3.10
CA ARG A 519 -24.78 33.88 -2.99
C ARG A 519 -23.97 32.94 -2.12
N VAL A 520 -24.60 32.34 -1.12
CA VAL A 520 -23.97 31.30 -0.31
C VAL A 520 -24.89 30.10 -0.26
N THR A 521 -24.38 28.95 -0.65
CA THR A 521 -25.12 27.69 -0.61
C THR A 521 -24.32 26.66 0.17
N ILE A 522 -24.94 26.06 1.18
CA ILE A 522 -24.39 24.93 1.91
C ILE A 522 -25.10 23.68 1.41
N ALA A 523 -24.37 22.59 1.17
CA ALA A 523 -24.94 21.30 0.81
C ALA A 523 -24.21 20.15 1.52
N ALA A 524 -24.93 19.07 1.76
CA ALA A 524 -24.39 17.84 2.31
C ALA A 524 -25.16 16.64 1.78
N ASP A 525 -24.45 15.59 1.40
CA ASP A 525 -24.99 14.34 0.88
C ASP A 525 -24.44 13.14 1.66
N VAL A 526 -25.22 12.06 1.69
CA VAL A 526 -24.82 10.78 2.29
C VAL A 526 -25.35 9.61 1.47
N ASP A 527 -24.46 8.65 1.20
CA ASP A 527 -24.82 7.35 0.62
C ASP A 527 -25.58 6.52 1.65
N LEU A 528 -26.85 6.24 1.35
CA LEU A 528 -27.70 5.43 2.22
C LEU A 528 -27.40 3.93 2.11
N LEU A 529 -26.88 3.50 0.97
CA LEU A 529 -26.42 2.13 0.73
C LEU A 529 -24.92 2.12 0.41
N PRO A 530 -24.16 1.14 0.91
CA PRO A 530 -22.79 0.91 0.45
C PRO A 530 -22.75 0.59 -1.04
N ASN A 531 -21.90 1.28 -1.78
CA ASN A 531 -21.60 1.03 -3.19
C ASN A 531 -20.40 0.08 -3.29
N ASP A 532 -20.38 -0.83 -4.26
CA ASP A 532 -19.19 -1.64 -4.52
C ASP A 532 -18.13 -0.83 -5.26
N THR A 533 -16.89 -1.32 -5.20
CA THR A 533 -15.77 -0.81 -6.00
C THR A 533 -15.16 -1.94 -6.84
N LEU A 534 -14.22 -1.59 -7.74
CA LEU A 534 -13.44 -2.60 -8.47
C LEU A 534 -12.30 -3.22 -7.62
N SER A 535 -11.94 -2.58 -6.52
CA SER A 535 -10.85 -2.98 -5.63
C SER A 535 -11.28 -4.09 -4.68
N LEU A 536 -10.41 -5.09 -4.45
CA LEU A 536 -10.65 -6.09 -3.41
C LEU A 536 -10.22 -5.64 -2.03
N SER A 537 -9.24 -4.75 -1.94
CA SER A 537 -8.77 -4.17 -0.67
C SER A 537 -9.80 -3.17 -0.13
N ARG A 538 -10.60 -2.58 -1.01
CA ARG A 538 -11.68 -1.64 -0.71
C ARG A 538 -12.98 -2.05 -1.40
N PRO A 539 -13.58 -3.19 -1.03
CA PRO A 539 -14.69 -3.75 -1.79
C PRO A 539 -15.96 -2.90 -1.73
N LYS A 540 -16.06 -1.98 -0.75
CA LYS A 540 -17.22 -1.12 -0.52
C LYS A 540 -16.79 0.33 -0.28
N SER A 541 -17.63 1.25 -0.71
CA SER A 541 -17.55 2.69 -0.45
C SER A 541 -18.92 3.19 0.03
N GLN A 542 -18.94 4.03 1.06
CA GLN A 542 -20.14 4.71 1.54
C GLN A 542 -19.79 6.12 1.98
N MET A 543 -20.01 7.08 1.08
CA MET A 543 -19.56 8.45 1.27
C MET A 543 -20.56 9.29 2.08
N ILE A 544 -20.01 10.12 2.96
CA ILE A 544 -20.65 11.35 3.44
C ILE A 544 -19.81 12.53 3.02
N GLY A 545 -20.42 13.62 2.59
CA GLY A 545 -19.67 14.81 2.25
C GLY A 545 -20.53 16.04 2.14
N GLY A 546 -19.90 17.20 2.18
CA GLY A 546 -20.59 18.46 2.11
C GLY A 546 -19.64 19.63 1.93
N GLY A 547 -20.21 20.80 1.67
CA GLY A 547 -19.42 21.98 1.44
C GLY A 547 -20.25 23.24 1.32
N VAL A 548 -19.53 24.33 1.11
CA VAL A 548 -20.04 25.68 0.94
C VAL A 548 -19.62 26.18 -0.44
N LEU A 549 -20.57 26.76 -1.15
CA LEU A 549 -20.37 27.51 -2.39
C LEU A 549 -20.62 28.97 -2.09
N VAL A 550 -19.67 29.83 -2.47
CA VAL A 550 -19.79 31.29 -2.42
C VAL A 550 -19.73 31.81 -3.85
N ASP A 551 -20.87 32.31 -4.33
CA ASP A 551 -21.08 32.77 -5.71
C ASP A 551 -20.93 34.29 -5.80
N PHE A 552 -19.90 34.76 -6.52
CA PHE A 552 -19.78 36.13 -6.97
C PHE A 552 -20.00 36.21 -8.48
N LYS A 553 -20.42 37.39 -8.97
CA LYS A 553 -20.83 37.61 -10.37
C LYS A 553 -19.88 37.03 -11.44
N TYR A 554 -18.58 37.02 -11.19
CA TYR A 554 -17.56 36.56 -12.14
C TYR A 554 -16.69 35.42 -11.62
N VAL A 555 -16.79 35.09 -10.33
CA VAL A 555 -15.94 34.10 -9.68
C VAL A 555 -16.77 33.38 -8.62
N ASP A 556 -16.73 32.05 -8.58
CA ASP A 556 -17.22 31.29 -7.43
C ASP A 556 -16.08 30.56 -6.73
N PHE A 557 -16.24 30.41 -5.41
CA PHE A 557 -15.35 29.62 -4.58
C PHE A 557 -16.15 28.50 -3.92
N ARG A 558 -15.58 27.32 -3.90
CA ARG A 558 -16.15 26.14 -3.25
C ARG A 558 -15.13 25.53 -2.31
N LEU A 559 -15.57 25.18 -1.12
CA LEU A 559 -14.80 24.43 -0.15
C LEU A 559 -15.69 23.37 0.46
N GLY A 560 -15.14 22.17 0.67
CA GLY A 560 -15.88 21.06 1.23
C GLY A 560 -14.97 19.98 1.77
N SER A 561 -15.59 18.96 2.33
CA SER A 561 -14.92 17.75 2.76
C SER A 561 -15.84 16.54 2.58
N MET A 562 -15.22 15.37 2.48
CA MET A 562 -15.91 14.09 2.44
C MET A 562 -15.13 13.00 3.14
N TYR A 563 -15.83 11.95 3.53
CA TYR A 563 -15.30 10.81 4.25
C TYR A 563 -16.03 9.54 3.80
N ASP A 564 -15.29 8.46 3.64
CA ASP A 564 -15.82 7.16 3.28
C ASP A 564 -15.86 6.24 4.51
N PHE A 565 -17.07 5.90 4.98
CA PHE A 565 -17.25 5.05 6.16
C PHE A 565 -16.82 3.60 5.96
N ARG A 566 -16.63 3.16 4.72
CA ARG A 566 -16.32 1.77 4.37
C ARG A 566 -14.90 1.60 3.82
N ASN A 567 -14.16 2.69 3.73
CA ASN A 567 -12.81 2.64 3.24
C ASN A 567 -11.84 2.12 4.31
N ASN A 568 -11.08 1.08 3.96
CA ASN A 568 -10.07 0.45 4.80
C ASN A 568 -8.63 0.87 4.41
N GLY A 569 -8.48 1.84 3.50
CA GLY A 569 -7.19 2.28 2.94
C GLY A 569 -6.58 3.52 3.57
N ASP A 570 -6.91 3.83 4.83
CA ASP A 570 -6.41 4.99 5.59
C ASP A 570 -6.51 6.36 4.88
N GLU A 571 -7.44 6.52 3.93
CA GLU A 571 -7.59 7.80 3.20
C GLU A 571 -7.93 8.94 4.15
N GLY A 572 -8.61 8.65 5.26
CA GLY A 572 -9.05 9.65 6.21
C GLY A 572 -10.04 10.63 5.59
N MET A 573 -10.04 11.88 6.06
CA MET A 573 -10.87 12.94 5.51
C MET A 573 -10.27 13.46 4.19
N ILE A 574 -11.11 13.58 3.17
CA ILE A 574 -10.78 14.17 1.88
C ILE A 574 -11.27 15.62 1.88
N LEU A 575 -10.36 16.55 1.65
CA LEU A 575 -10.68 17.97 1.48
C LEU A 575 -10.91 18.28 0.02
N THR A 576 -11.87 19.17 -0.26
CA THR A 576 -12.23 19.56 -1.62
C THR A 576 -12.23 21.07 -1.76
N ALA A 577 -11.71 21.55 -2.89
CA ALA A 577 -11.76 22.96 -3.27
C ALA A 577 -12.18 23.11 -4.73
N GLY A 578 -12.87 24.20 -5.05
CA GLY A 578 -13.24 24.53 -6.41
C GLY A 578 -13.18 26.03 -6.66
N LEU A 579 -12.81 26.39 -7.88
CA LEU A 579 -12.77 27.75 -8.38
C LEU A 579 -13.40 27.79 -9.76
N ASN A 580 -14.41 28.64 -9.93
CA ASN A 580 -14.98 28.95 -11.24
C ASN A 580 -14.64 30.40 -11.60
N ILE A 581 -14.20 30.61 -12.84
CA ILE A 581 -13.95 31.92 -13.42
C ILE A 581 -14.87 32.08 -14.63
N LEU A 582 -15.70 33.12 -14.59
CA LEU A 582 -16.60 33.56 -15.66
C LEU A 582 -17.63 32.51 -16.12
N GLY A 583 -17.88 31.46 -15.33
CA GLY A 583 -18.82 30.36 -15.63
C GLY A 583 -18.21 29.25 -16.49
N PHE A 584 -17.26 29.57 -17.37
CA PHE A 584 -16.77 28.63 -18.39
C PHE A 584 -15.49 27.89 -17.99
N LEU A 585 -14.65 28.45 -17.11
CA LEU A 585 -13.44 27.79 -16.62
C LEU A 585 -13.62 27.44 -15.15
N ASP A 586 -13.88 26.18 -14.89
CA ASP A 586 -14.09 25.62 -13.57
C ASP A 586 -13.00 24.58 -13.29
N VAL A 587 -12.34 24.69 -12.15
CA VAL A 587 -11.36 23.71 -11.66
C VAL A 587 -11.80 23.25 -10.28
N ALA A 588 -11.81 21.94 -10.06
CA ALA A 588 -12.02 21.35 -8.74
C ALA A 588 -10.90 20.36 -8.43
N VAL A 589 -10.43 20.39 -7.19
CA VAL A 589 -9.38 19.51 -6.67
C VAL A 589 -9.86 18.88 -5.39
N GLN A 590 -9.52 17.62 -5.20
CA GLN A 590 -9.80 16.86 -3.99
C GLN A 590 -8.55 16.11 -3.59
N SER A 591 -8.18 16.22 -2.32
CA SER A 591 -7.01 15.56 -1.77
C SER A 591 -7.29 15.15 -0.35
N ASN A 592 -6.84 13.98 0.06
CA ASN A 592 -6.75 13.70 1.48
C ASN A 592 -5.52 14.37 2.12
N LEU A 593 -5.50 14.36 3.46
CA LEU A 593 -4.41 14.90 4.26
C LEU A 593 -3.30 13.88 4.54
N HIS A 594 -3.55 12.60 4.24
CA HIS A 594 -2.54 11.56 4.36
C HIS A 594 -1.55 11.65 3.20
N LEU A 595 -0.43 12.32 3.44
CA LEU A 595 0.68 12.43 2.49
C LEU A 595 1.70 11.33 2.77
N SER A 596 1.96 10.49 1.77
CA SER A 596 2.98 9.45 1.85
C SER A 596 4.36 10.01 1.48
N SER A 597 5.41 9.51 2.15
CA SER A 597 6.78 10.01 2.00
C SER A 597 7.46 9.64 0.68
N GLN A 598 7.96 10.70 0.02
CA GLN A 598 9.10 10.86 -0.89
C GLN A 598 9.29 9.93 -2.11
N TYR A 599 9.10 10.53 -3.28
CA TYR A 599 9.96 10.38 -4.47
C TYR A 599 10.45 11.80 -4.82
N GLU A 600 11.78 12.02 -4.90
CA GLU A 600 12.39 13.34 -5.18
C GLU A 600 11.95 14.51 -4.26
N GLY A 601 11.64 14.22 -2.99
CA GLY A 601 11.23 15.24 -2.02
C GLY A 601 9.78 15.74 -2.16
N ILE A 602 9.01 15.21 -3.12
CA ILE A 602 7.59 15.55 -3.30
C ILE A 602 6.74 14.53 -2.54
N SER A 603 5.90 15.03 -1.62
CA SER A 603 4.91 14.19 -0.91
C SER A 603 3.63 14.13 -1.73
N VAL A 604 3.12 12.93 -1.97
CA VAL A 604 1.89 12.71 -2.74
C VAL A 604 0.77 12.19 -1.84
N PRO A 605 -0.46 12.66 -2.02
CA PRO A 605 -1.61 12.16 -1.27
C PRO A 605 -2.00 10.76 -1.73
N SER A 606 -2.50 9.92 -0.82
CA SER A 606 -3.04 8.61 -1.21
C SER A 606 -4.38 8.70 -1.96
N TYR A 607 -5.03 9.86 -1.97
CA TYR A 607 -6.17 10.19 -2.83
C TYR A 607 -5.99 11.56 -3.48
N LEU A 608 -6.09 11.62 -4.81
CA LEU A 608 -6.14 12.87 -5.56
C LEU A 608 -7.19 12.78 -6.67
N ASN A 609 -8.04 13.80 -6.79
CA ASN A 609 -8.94 13.97 -7.93
C ASN A 609 -8.87 15.40 -8.46
N ILE A 610 -8.71 15.55 -9.76
CA ILE A 610 -8.67 16.85 -10.44
C ILE A 610 -9.72 16.85 -11.53
N LYS A 611 -10.51 17.92 -11.59
CA LYS A 611 -11.50 18.17 -12.64
C LYS A 611 -11.33 19.54 -13.24
N VAL A 612 -11.51 19.61 -14.55
CA VAL A 612 -11.59 20.85 -15.33
C VAL A 612 -12.88 20.83 -16.13
N GLY A 613 -13.63 21.91 -16.11
CA GLY A 613 -14.94 21.97 -16.74
C GLY A 613 -15.46 23.38 -16.83
N GLY A 614 -16.77 23.48 -16.96
CA GLY A 614 -17.50 24.74 -16.94
C GLY A 614 -18.88 24.59 -17.56
N GLY A 615 -19.59 25.71 -17.65
CA GLY A 615 -20.89 25.69 -18.29
C GLY A 615 -21.51 27.06 -18.48
N PHE A 616 -22.53 27.07 -19.32
CA PHE A 616 -23.34 28.25 -19.64
C PHE A 616 -24.79 27.94 -19.32
N SER A 617 -25.54 28.96 -18.89
CA SER A 617 -26.99 28.85 -18.72
C SER A 617 -27.68 30.13 -19.20
N TRP A 618 -28.83 29.98 -19.84
CA TRP A 618 -29.60 31.06 -20.48
C TRP A 618 -31.12 30.85 -20.38
#